data_AF-A0AAP0QQS9-F1
#
_entry.id   AF-A0AAP0QQS9-F1
#
_cell.length_a   1.000
_cell.length_b   1.000
_cell.length_c   1.000
_cell.angle_alpha   90.00
_cell.angle_beta   90.00
_cell.angle_gamma   90.00
#
_symmetry.space_group_name_H-M   'P 1'
#
loop_
_entity.id
_entity.type
_entity.pdbx_description
1 polymer ?
#
loop_
_entity_poly.entity_id
_entity_poly.type
_entity_poly.pdbx_seq_one_letter_code
_entity_poly.pdbx_strand_id
1 'polypeptide(L)'
;MGRGKFKGKPTGHRHFSTPEEMLAGTSNRRPRTFRQEEVGLKEEEEEEEQEESGEEEEENQKRKGTQGIIEIENPNIEKPKNVKAKDVDMGKTTELSRREREEIEKQKAHERYMRLQEQGKTEQARKDLERLALIRQQRAEAAKKREEEKAGMINFPWLVFLYLEFVLPLFASLSDASSFL
;
A
#
# COMPACT_ATOMS: atom_id res chain seq x y z
N MET A 1 35.75 40.42 -24.14
CA MET A 1 35.39 39.88 -22.81
C MET A 1 34.94 38.43 -22.99
N GLY A 2 35.80 37.46 -22.72
CA GLY A 2 35.51 36.04 -22.93
C GLY A 2 34.65 35.48 -21.80
N ARG A 3 33.36 35.24 -22.05
CA ARG A 3 32.47 34.57 -21.08
C ARG A 3 32.72 33.05 -21.18
N GLY A 4 33.43 32.50 -20.20
CA GLY A 4 33.67 31.06 -20.09
C GLY A 4 32.36 30.27 -20.00
N LYS A 5 32.28 29.13 -20.71
CA LYS A 5 31.16 28.19 -20.61
C LYS A 5 31.21 27.46 -19.26
N PHE A 6 30.45 27.94 -18.28
CA PHE A 6 30.24 27.22 -17.02
C PHE A 6 29.40 25.96 -17.29
N LYS A 7 30.03 24.78 -17.23
CA LYS A 7 29.31 23.50 -17.19
C LYS A 7 28.88 23.25 -15.75
N GLY A 8 27.60 23.49 -15.45
CA GLY A 8 27.04 23.13 -14.13
C GLY A 8 27.20 21.64 -13.88
N LYS A 9 27.73 21.27 -12.70
CA LYS A 9 27.78 19.86 -12.29
C LYS A 9 26.35 19.34 -12.18
N PRO A 10 26.05 18.09 -12.57
CA PRO A 10 24.74 17.51 -12.33
C PRO A 10 24.51 17.47 -10.82
N THR A 11 23.59 18.29 -10.34
CA THR A 11 23.20 18.31 -8.93
C THR A 11 22.71 16.92 -8.58
N GLY A 12 23.46 16.21 -7.73
CA GLY A 12 23.16 14.84 -7.35
C GLY A 12 21.71 14.69 -6.94
N HIS A 13 21.02 13.70 -7.51
CA HIS A 13 19.62 13.46 -7.21
C HIS A 13 19.49 13.06 -5.74
N ARG A 14 18.67 13.78 -4.97
CA ARG A 14 18.43 13.49 -3.56
C ARG A 14 17.38 12.38 -3.48
N HIS A 15 17.76 11.21 -2.98
CA HIS A 15 16.83 10.15 -2.66
C HIS A 15 16.20 10.42 -1.29
N PHE A 16 14.91 10.70 -1.26
CA PHE A 16 14.13 10.75 -0.03
C PHE A 16 13.55 9.37 0.21
N SER A 17 13.73 8.84 1.43
CA SER A 17 13.08 7.58 1.82
C SER A 17 11.56 7.75 1.79
N THR A 18 10.88 6.87 1.06
CA THR A 18 9.41 6.83 1.07
C THR A 18 8.92 6.26 2.41
N PRO A 19 7.69 6.57 2.83
CA PRO A 19 7.12 6.02 4.06
C PRO A 19 7.07 4.48 4.04
N GLU A 20 6.86 3.89 2.86
CA GLU A 20 6.91 2.44 2.64
C GLU A 20 8.33 1.87 2.82
N GLU A 21 9.38 2.58 2.38
CA GLU A 21 10.78 2.19 2.63
C GLU A 21 11.19 2.32 4.11
N MET A 22 10.61 3.28 4.84
CA MET A 22 10.85 3.42 6.29
C MET A 22 10.24 2.24 7.07
N LEU A 23 9.03 1.83 6.68
CA LEU A 23 8.34 0.67 7.26
C LEU A 23 9.02 -0.66 6.92
N ALA A 24 9.52 -0.79 5.68
CA ALA A 24 10.25 -1.99 5.23
C ALA A 24 11.59 -2.20 5.96
N GLY A 25 12.06 -1.20 6.72
CA GLY A 25 13.34 -1.26 7.42
C GLY A 25 14.52 -1.25 6.45
N THR A 26 15.68 -0.83 6.94
CA THR A 26 16.91 -0.72 6.13
C THR A 26 17.54 -2.07 5.77
N SER A 27 16.82 -3.18 5.95
CA SER A 27 17.27 -4.56 5.69
C SER A 27 17.70 -4.76 4.24
N ASN A 28 17.00 -4.15 3.28
CA ASN A 28 17.34 -4.25 1.85
C ASN A 28 18.58 -3.44 1.44
N ARG A 29 19.06 -2.50 2.26
CA ARG A 29 20.26 -1.68 1.97
C ARG A 29 21.51 -2.15 2.71
N ARG A 30 21.42 -3.17 3.57
CA ARG A 30 22.57 -3.70 4.29
C ARG A 30 23.37 -4.61 3.34
N PRO A 31 24.68 -4.35 3.10
CA PRO A 31 25.47 -5.20 2.22
C PRO A 31 25.51 -6.63 2.76
N ARG A 32 25.28 -7.61 1.89
CA ARG A 32 25.28 -9.07 2.19
C ARG A 32 26.58 -9.59 2.85
N THR A 33 27.62 -8.77 2.93
CA THR A 33 28.90 -9.11 3.59
C THR A 33 28.82 -9.01 5.12
N PHE A 34 27.83 -8.31 5.68
CA PHE A 34 27.56 -8.36 7.12
C PHE A 34 26.63 -9.55 7.39
N ARG A 35 27.22 -10.74 7.42
CA ARG A 35 26.55 -11.98 7.81
C ARG A 35 26.23 -11.90 9.31
N GLN A 36 25.00 -11.53 9.64
CA GLN A 36 24.44 -11.87 10.94
C GLN A 36 24.14 -13.37 10.91
N GLU A 37 24.71 -14.11 11.87
CA GLU A 37 24.32 -15.49 12.13
C GLU A 37 22.80 -15.56 12.29
N GLU A 38 22.18 -16.43 11.50
CA GLU A 38 20.77 -16.74 11.56
C GLU A 38 20.47 -17.34 12.93
N VAL A 39 19.78 -16.59 13.78
CA VAL A 39 18.96 -17.19 14.84
C VAL A 39 17.60 -17.42 14.20
N GLY A 40 17.48 -18.56 13.54
CA GLY A 40 16.25 -18.98 12.91
C GLY A 40 15.15 -19.16 13.95
N LEU A 41 14.01 -18.52 13.72
CA LEU A 41 12.74 -18.89 14.32
C LEU A 41 11.73 -19.00 13.19
N LYS A 42 11.36 -20.25 12.96
CA LYS A 42 10.41 -20.81 12.02
C LYS A 42 9.14 -19.98 11.84
N GLU A 43 8.65 -20.01 10.61
CA GLU A 43 7.23 -19.96 10.29
C GLU A 43 6.51 -21.09 11.08
N GLU A 44 5.71 -20.73 12.08
CA GLU A 44 4.67 -21.59 12.62
C GLU A 44 3.37 -20.76 12.64
N GLU A 45 2.32 -21.39 12.13
CA GLU A 45 0.97 -20.87 11.87
C GLU A 45 0.36 -20.21 13.11
N GLU A 46 -0.25 -19.04 12.93
CA GLU A 46 -1.11 -18.40 13.94
C GLU A 46 -2.43 -19.18 14.02
N GLU A 47 -2.48 -20.23 14.84
CA GLU A 47 -3.74 -20.75 15.39
C GLU A 47 -4.15 -19.93 16.62
N GLU A 48 -5.40 -19.48 16.59
CA GLU A 48 -6.10 -18.79 17.67
C GLU A 48 -6.28 -19.72 18.88
N GLU A 49 -5.68 -19.40 20.03
CA GLU A 49 -6.24 -19.76 21.33
C GLU A 49 -6.13 -18.59 22.30
N GLN A 50 -7.29 -18.01 22.61
CA GLN A 50 -7.51 -17.22 23.81
C GLN A 50 -7.36 -18.17 25.01
N GLU A 51 -6.40 -17.95 25.91
CA GLU A 51 -6.62 -18.20 27.33
C GLU A 51 -5.86 -17.21 28.21
N GLU A 52 -6.60 -16.88 29.26
CA GLU A 52 -6.43 -15.95 30.35
C GLU A 52 -5.31 -16.36 31.32
N SER A 53 -4.80 -15.35 32.05
CA SER A 53 -4.26 -15.47 33.42
C SER A 53 -2.74 -15.63 33.62
N GLY A 54 -2.20 -14.72 34.44
CA GLY A 54 -1.08 -15.04 35.34
C GLY A 54 0.14 -14.13 35.23
N GLU A 55 0.13 -13.02 35.99
CA GLU A 55 1.36 -12.36 36.42
C GLU A 55 2.30 -13.39 37.09
N GLU A 56 3.60 -13.38 36.80
CA GLU A 56 4.67 -13.43 37.81
C GLU A 56 6.09 -13.36 37.18
N GLU A 57 6.89 -12.43 37.72
CA GLU A 57 8.36 -12.49 37.89
C GLU A 57 9.30 -12.32 36.67
N GLU A 58 9.58 -11.07 36.28
CA GLU A 58 10.85 -10.69 35.61
C GLU A 58 11.87 -10.10 36.60
N GLU A 59 12.01 -10.66 37.81
CA GLU A 59 13.12 -10.26 38.71
C GLU A 59 14.45 -10.96 38.41
N ASN A 60 14.55 -11.78 37.35
CA ASN A 60 15.77 -12.56 37.10
C ASN A 60 16.24 -12.65 35.65
N GLN A 61 15.96 -11.62 34.83
CA GLN A 61 16.75 -11.45 33.61
C GLN A 61 18.18 -11.04 34.02
N LYS A 62 19.08 -12.03 34.14
CA LYS A 62 20.51 -11.84 34.39
C LYS A 62 21.06 -10.83 33.38
N ARG A 63 21.22 -9.57 33.83
CA ARG A 63 21.76 -8.48 33.00
C ARG A 63 23.17 -8.87 32.57
N LYS A 64 23.42 -8.87 31.26
CA LYS A 64 24.70 -9.29 30.69
C LYS A 64 25.75 -8.21 30.98
N GLY A 65 26.87 -8.60 31.60
CA GLY A 65 28.04 -7.73 31.79
C GLY A 65 27.94 -6.77 32.99
N THR A 66 28.57 -5.60 32.88
CA THR A 66 28.70 -4.60 33.96
C THR A 66 27.40 -3.89 34.35
N GLN A 67 26.31 -4.12 33.60
CA GLN A 67 24.97 -3.57 33.87
C GLN A 67 24.32 -4.08 35.17
N GLY A 68 24.82 -5.17 35.75
CA GLY A 68 24.39 -5.66 37.06
C GLY A 68 25.12 -5.00 38.24
N ILE A 69 26.24 -4.31 38.00
CA ILE A 69 27.08 -3.66 39.03
C ILE A 69 26.75 -2.18 39.16
N ILE A 70 26.19 -1.56 38.11
CA ILE A 70 25.79 -0.15 38.12
C ILE A 70 24.39 -0.05 38.72
N GLU A 71 24.32 0.45 39.96
CA GLU A 71 23.07 0.80 40.64
C GLU A 71 22.44 2.00 39.95
N ILE A 72 21.37 1.77 39.18
CA ILE A 72 20.63 2.84 38.51
C ILE A 72 19.68 3.48 39.54
N GLU A 73 20.20 4.41 40.33
CA GLU A 73 19.41 5.26 41.22
C GLU A 73 18.79 6.42 40.45
N ASN A 74 17.86 6.12 39.53
CA ASN A 74 17.07 7.16 38.88
C ASN A 74 15.84 7.48 39.76
N PRO A 75 15.77 8.69 40.36
CA PRO A 75 14.68 9.08 41.26
C PRO A 75 13.32 9.23 40.54
N ASN A 76 13.30 9.18 39.21
CA ASN A 76 12.09 9.18 38.40
C ASN A 76 11.71 7.77 37.88
N ILE A 77 12.38 6.71 38.36
CA ILE A 77 11.89 5.34 38.17
C ILE A 77 10.74 5.13 39.15
N GLU A 78 9.53 5.39 38.66
CA GLU A 78 8.32 5.02 39.39
C GLU A 78 8.26 3.49 39.48
N LYS A 79 8.27 2.96 40.70
CA LYS A 79 8.07 1.53 40.94
C LYS A 79 6.64 1.18 40.55
N PRO A 80 6.40 0.15 39.71
CA PRO A 80 5.05 -0.24 39.36
C PRO A 80 4.32 -0.67 40.64
N LYS A 81 3.19 -0.01 40.92
CA LYS A 81 2.27 -0.42 41.99
C LYS A 81 1.24 -1.34 41.35
N ASN A 82 1.22 -2.62 41.73
CA ASN A 82 0.22 -3.56 41.26
C ASN A 82 -1.13 -3.22 41.89
N VAL A 83 -1.95 -2.45 41.16
CA VAL A 83 -3.32 -2.14 41.56
C VAL A 83 -4.23 -3.22 40.99
N LYS A 84 -5.02 -3.86 41.87
CA LYS A 84 -5.91 -4.94 41.46
C LYS A 84 -7.08 -4.37 40.65
N ALA A 85 -7.44 -5.04 39.56
CA ALA A 85 -8.50 -4.61 38.63
C ALA A 85 -9.87 -4.34 39.28
N LYS A 86 -10.11 -4.80 40.51
CA LYS A 86 -11.34 -4.62 41.27
C LYS A 86 -11.50 -3.22 41.89
N ASP A 87 -10.43 -2.45 42.02
CA ASP A 87 -10.45 -1.10 42.59
C ASP A 87 -10.51 0.01 41.52
N VAL A 88 -10.56 -0.36 40.23
CA VAL A 88 -10.70 0.57 39.11
C VAL A 88 -12.19 0.84 38.86
N ASP A 89 -12.69 1.91 39.48
CA ASP A 89 -14.06 2.39 39.31
C ASP A 89 -14.25 3.02 37.92
N MET A 90 -14.64 2.20 36.93
CA MET A 90 -14.97 2.64 35.56
C MET A 90 -16.28 3.47 35.47
N GLY A 91 -17.02 3.63 36.56
CA GLY A 91 -18.34 4.29 36.60
C GLY A 91 -18.29 5.80 36.83
N LYS A 92 -17.16 6.33 37.30
CA LYS A 92 -16.93 7.77 37.33
C LYS A 92 -16.45 8.17 35.96
N THR A 93 -17.35 8.72 35.13
CA THR A 93 -16.94 9.62 34.06
C THR A 93 -16.19 10.76 34.72
N THR A 94 -14.89 10.60 34.90
CA THR A 94 -13.98 11.70 35.18
C THR A 94 -14.30 12.71 34.11
N GLU A 95 -14.92 13.82 34.48
CA GLU A 95 -15.27 14.86 33.54
C GLU A 95 -13.97 15.24 32.84
N LEU A 96 -13.81 14.72 31.61
CA LEU A 96 -12.59 14.90 30.82
C LEU A 96 -12.22 16.37 30.94
N SER A 97 -11.00 16.61 31.40
CA SER A 97 -10.49 17.95 31.66
C SER A 97 -10.80 18.80 30.42
N ARG A 98 -11.11 20.10 30.58
CA ARG A 98 -11.41 20.97 29.42
C ARG A 98 -10.41 20.78 28.27
N ARG A 99 -9.15 20.49 28.60
CA ARG A 99 -8.07 20.15 27.67
C ARG A 99 -8.28 18.83 26.91
N GLU A 100 -8.69 17.77 27.59
CA GLU A 100 -8.91 16.45 26.98
C GLU A 100 -10.12 16.46 26.04
N ARG A 101 -11.16 17.24 26.36
CA ARG A 101 -12.33 17.41 25.47
C ARG A 101 -11.94 18.08 24.16
N GLU A 102 -11.14 19.14 24.23
CA GLU A 102 -10.64 19.85 23.05
C GLU A 102 -9.70 18.96 22.21
N GLU A 103 -8.86 18.14 22.83
CA GLU A 103 -7.99 17.20 22.13
C GLU A 103 -8.78 16.10 21.41
N ILE A 104 -9.81 15.54 22.06
CA ILE A 104 -10.69 14.54 21.45
C ILE A 104 -11.51 15.15 20.31
N GLU A 105 -12.00 16.38 20.45
CA GLU A 105 -12.71 17.08 19.38
C GLU A 105 -11.79 17.38 18.20
N LYS A 106 -10.54 17.76 18.45
CA LYS A 106 -9.53 17.98 17.42
C LYS A 106 -9.18 16.68 16.68
N GLN A 107 -9.04 15.57 17.40
CA GLN A 107 -8.84 14.24 16.81
C GLN A 107 -10.05 13.85 15.94
N LYS A 108 -11.27 13.95 16.49
CA LYS A 108 -12.51 13.65 15.75
C LYS A 108 -12.70 14.55 14.52
N ALA A 109 -12.33 15.83 14.61
CA ALA A 109 -12.38 16.76 13.49
C ALA A 109 -11.36 16.37 12.40
N HIS A 110 -10.16 15.97 12.81
CA HIS A 110 -9.14 15.48 11.89
C HIS A 110 -9.56 14.17 11.20
N GLU A 111 -10.06 13.20 11.96
CA GLU A 111 -10.61 11.95 11.44
C GLU A 111 -11.77 12.21 10.47
N ARG A 112 -12.70 13.12 10.82
CA ARG A 112 -13.79 13.50 9.92
C ARG A 112 -13.27 14.13 8.64
N TYR A 113 -12.25 15.00 8.73
CA TYR A 113 -11.63 15.62 7.57
C TYR A 113 -10.96 14.58 6.66
N MET A 114 -10.16 13.68 7.24
CA MET A 114 -9.52 12.57 6.53
C MET A 114 -10.57 11.68 5.86
N ARG A 115 -11.61 11.30 6.59
CA ARG A 115 -12.73 10.51 6.06
C ARG A 115 -13.49 11.23 4.94
N LEU A 116 -13.65 12.55 5.01
CA LEU A 116 -14.29 13.34 3.96
C LEU A 116 -13.44 13.39 2.68
N GLN A 117 -12.13 13.41 2.85
CA GLN A 117 -11.15 13.38 1.77
C GLN A 117 -11.10 12.01 1.10
N GLU A 118 -11.09 10.94 1.88
CA GLU A 118 -11.20 9.55 1.40
C GLU A 118 -12.52 9.31 0.65
N GLN A 119 -13.62 9.87 1.17
CA GLN A 119 -14.93 9.83 0.50
C GLN A 119 -14.97 10.64 -0.80
N GLY A 120 -13.90 11.37 -1.15
CA GLY A 120 -13.88 12.19 -2.35
C GLY A 120 -14.82 13.39 -2.28
N LYS A 121 -15.22 13.83 -1.09
CA LYS A 121 -16.19 14.93 -0.93
C LYS A 121 -15.53 16.30 -0.98
N THR A 122 -14.22 16.39 -0.74
CA THR A 122 -13.45 17.63 -0.94
C THR A 122 -13.29 17.92 -2.43
N GLU A 123 -13.28 19.20 -2.82
CA GLU A 123 -13.17 19.59 -4.23
C GLU A 123 -11.88 19.08 -4.89
N GLN A 124 -10.80 18.98 -4.13
CA GLN A 124 -9.52 18.43 -4.59
C GLN A 124 -9.65 16.93 -4.87
N ALA A 125 -10.23 16.16 -3.94
CA ALA A 125 -10.40 14.72 -4.13
C ALA A 125 -11.39 14.40 -5.27
N ARG A 126 -12.42 15.23 -5.49
CA ARG A 126 -13.30 15.11 -6.67
C ARG A 126 -12.52 15.24 -7.97
N LYS A 127 -11.70 16.28 -8.10
CA LYS A 127 -10.86 16.52 -9.28
C LYS A 127 -9.87 15.38 -9.52
N ASP A 128 -9.26 14.86 -8.45
CA ASP A 128 -8.34 13.72 -8.55
C ASP A 128 -9.06 12.43 -8.96
N LEU A 129 -10.25 12.16 -8.42
CA LEU A 129 -11.08 11.03 -8.83
C LEU A 129 -11.54 11.16 -10.29
N GLU A 130 -11.97 12.35 -10.71
CA GLU A 130 -12.34 12.64 -12.10
C GLU A 130 -11.15 12.42 -13.05
N ARG A 131 -9.96 12.90 -12.68
CA ARG A 131 -8.73 12.66 -13.43
C ARG A 131 -8.40 11.17 -13.53
N LEU A 132 -8.52 10.43 -12.44
CA LEU A 132 -8.31 8.97 -12.43
C LEU A 132 -9.35 8.24 -13.28
N ALA A 133 -10.62 8.68 -13.25
CA ALA A 133 -11.69 8.12 -14.07
C ALA A 133 -11.40 8.32 -15.58
N LEU A 134 -10.95 9.51 -15.98
CA LEU A 134 -10.53 9.78 -17.36
C LEU A 134 -9.38 8.87 -17.80
N ILE A 135 -8.38 8.66 -16.95
CA ILE A 135 -7.27 7.74 -17.26
C ILE A 135 -7.76 6.29 -17.40
N ARG A 136 -8.67 5.84 -16.53
CA ARG A 136 -9.28 4.51 -16.63
C ARG A 136 -10.05 4.34 -17.93
N GLN A 137 -10.83 5.36 -18.33
CA GLN A 137 -11.55 5.37 -19.60
C GLN A 137 -10.59 5.29 -20.79
N GLN A 138 -9.56 6.14 -20.83
CA GLN A 138 -8.55 6.10 -21.90
C GLN A 138 -7.84 4.75 -21.98
N ARG A 139 -7.53 4.12 -20.85
CA ARG A 139 -6.94 2.77 -20.81
C ARG A 139 -7.91 1.71 -21.32
N ALA A 140 -9.18 1.77 -20.91
CA ALA A 140 -10.21 0.85 -21.36
C ALA A 140 -10.49 1.00 -22.86
N GLU A 141 -10.59 2.22 -23.37
CA GLU A 141 -10.76 2.51 -24.79
C GLU A 141 -9.54 2.06 -25.62
N ALA A 142 -8.32 2.30 -25.13
CA ALA A 142 -7.11 1.82 -25.78
C ALA A 142 -7.01 0.28 -25.76
N ALA A 143 -7.46 -0.38 -24.68
CA ALA A 143 -7.53 -1.84 -24.62
C ALA A 143 -8.56 -2.38 -25.62
N LYS A 144 -9.77 -1.82 -25.63
CA LYS A 144 -10.84 -2.18 -26.58
C LYS A 144 -10.41 -1.98 -28.03
N LYS A 145 -9.81 -0.84 -28.39
CA LYS A 145 -9.28 -0.62 -29.75
C LYS A 145 -8.23 -1.66 -30.15
N ARG A 146 -7.32 -2.00 -29.24
CA ARG A 146 -6.34 -3.07 -29.50
C ARG A 146 -6.99 -4.44 -29.62
N GLU A 147 -8.04 -4.72 -28.87
CA GLU A 147 -8.80 -5.98 -28.97
C GLU A 147 -9.58 -6.04 -30.28
N GLU A 148 -10.20 -4.95 -30.72
CA GLU A 148 -10.89 -4.86 -32.00
C GLU A 148 -9.93 -4.95 -33.19
N GLU A 149 -8.75 -4.33 -33.12
CA GLU A 149 -7.71 -4.47 -34.15
C GLU A 149 -7.11 -5.88 -34.17
N LYS A 150 -6.88 -6.50 -33.00
CA LYS A 150 -6.40 -7.88 -32.91
C LYS A 150 -7.47 -8.88 -33.36
N ALA A 151 -8.70 -8.72 -32.89
CA ALA A 151 -9.83 -9.55 -33.29
C ALA A 151 -10.13 -9.33 -34.77
N GLY A 152 -10.02 -8.10 -35.28
CA GLY A 152 -10.09 -7.75 -36.68
C GLY A 152 -8.98 -8.41 -37.48
N MET A 153 -7.71 -8.32 -37.06
CA MET A 153 -6.57 -8.99 -37.70
C MET A 153 -6.66 -10.52 -37.67
N ILE A 154 -7.28 -11.10 -36.64
CA ILE A 154 -7.48 -12.55 -36.52
C ILE A 154 -8.70 -12.99 -37.33
N ASN A 155 -9.79 -12.20 -37.34
CA ASN A 155 -10.97 -12.47 -38.15
C ASN A 155 -10.73 -12.23 -39.62
N PHE A 156 -9.94 -11.23 -40.03
CA PHE A 156 -9.72 -10.88 -41.44
C PHE A 156 -9.25 -12.06 -42.29
N PRO A 157 -8.20 -12.82 -41.93
CA PRO A 157 -7.78 -13.99 -42.71
C PRO A 157 -8.84 -15.10 -42.68
N TRP A 158 -9.54 -15.31 -41.57
CA TRP A 158 -10.62 -16.30 -41.48
C TRP A 158 -11.84 -15.92 -42.34
N LEU A 159 -12.25 -14.64 -42.32
CA LEU A 159 -13.38 -14.11 -43.08
C LEU A 159 -13.06 -14.08 -44.57
N VAL A 160 -11.83 -13.70 -44.95
CA VAL A 160 -11.34 -13.76 -46.33
C VAL A 160 -11.29 -15.21 -46.83
N PHE A 161 -10.80 -16.15 -46.01
CA PHE A 161 -10.77 -17.58 -46.34
C PHE A 161 -12.19 -18.13 -46.56
N LEU A 162 -13.12 -17.85 -45.65
CA LEU A 162 -14.52 -18.29 -45.75
C LEU A 162 -15.25 -17.65 -46.95
N TYR A 163 -14.94 -16.38 -47.27
CA TYR A 163 -15.51 -15.71 -48.43
C TYR A 163 -14.98 -16.27 -49.76
N LEU A 164 -13.69 -16.62 -49.84
CA LEU A 164 -13.07 -17.26 -50.99
C LEU A 164 -13.53 -18.71 -51.20
N GLU A 165 -13.64 -19.50 -50.13
CA GLU A 165 -14.03 -20.92 -50.24
C GLU A 165 -15.53 -21.15 -50.38
N PHE A 166 -16.38 -20.33 -49.76
CA PHE A 166 -17.82 -20.62 -49.71
C PHE A 166 -18.69 -19.62 -50.48
N VAL A 167 -18.33 -18.33 -50.52
CA VAL A 167 -19.20 -17.29 -51.09
C VAL A 167 -18.91 -17.04 -52.57
N LEU A 168 -17.64 -16.95 -52.95
CA LEU A 168 -17.21 -16.77 -54.34
C LEU A 168 -17.66 -17.89 -55.31
N PRO A 169 -17.61 -19.19 -54.95
CA PRO A 169 -18.09 -20.26 -55.84
C PRO A 169 -19.61 -20.23 -56.03
N LEU A 170 -20.35 -19.85 -54.99
CA LEU A 170 -21.81 -19.70 -55.04
C LEU A 170 -22.22 -18.58 -56.00
N PHE A 171 -21.48 -17.47 -56.00
CA PHE A 171 -21.75 -16.33 -56.89
C PHE A 171 -21.35 -16.62 -58.35
N ALA A 172 -20.27 -17.36 -58.57
CA ALA A 172 -19.87 -17.81 -59.92
C ALA A 172 -20.93 -18.74 -60.54
N SER A 173 -21.49 -19.66 -59.75
CA SER A 173 -22.54 -20.57 -60.22
C SER A 173 -23.87 -19.87 -60.58
N LEU A 174 -24.15 -18.71 -59.97
CA LEU A 174 -25.36 -17.93 -60.22
C LEU A 174 -25.22 -17.03 -61.47
N SER A 175 -24.00 -16.59 -61.81
CA SER A 175 -23.75 -15.76 -62.98
C SER A 175 -23.80 -16.56 -64.29
N ASP A 176 -23.33 -17.80 -64.29
CA ASP A 176 -23.39 -18.68 -65.47
C ASP A 176 -24.83 -19.11 -65.82
N ALA A 177 -25.73 -19.13 -64.83
CA ALA A 177 -27.16 -19.44 -65.03
C ALA A 177 -27.95 -18.28 -65.68
N SER A 178 -27.44 -17.04 -65.62
CA SER A 178 -28.10 -15.86 -66.21
C SER A 178 -27.72 -15.62 -67.67
N SER A 179 -26.68 -16.29 -68.19
CA SER A 179 -26.20 -16.18 -69.57
C SER A 179 -26.83 -17.18 -70.55
N PHE A 180 -27.82 -17.95 -70.12
CA PHE A 180 -28.50 -19.01 -70.90
C PHE A 180 -29.96 -18.67 -71.31
N LEU A 181 -30.38 -17.41 -71.17
CA LEU A 181 -31.59 -16.83 -71.80
C LEU A 181 -31.19 -15.78 -72.84
#